data_AF-A0A966K2C6-F1
#
_entry.id   AF-A0A966K2C6-F1
#
_cell.length_a   1.000
_cell.length_b   1.000
_cell.length_c   1.000
_cell.angle_alpha   90.00
_cell.angle_beta   90.00
_cell.angle_gamma   90.00
#
_symmetry.space_group_name_H-M   'P 1'
#
loop_
_entity.id
_entity.type
_entity.pdbx_description
1 polymer ?
#
loop_
_entity_poly.entity_id
_entity_poly.type
_entity_poly.pdbx_seq_one_letter_code
_entity_poly.pdbx_strand_id
1 'polypeptide(L)'
;MRVSSNQILEAGVKSMESSLADAMAWQKKISTGKNYSKASDNPYAVSRGVRLEFDVARLEMYKTNQNYVASSHAIAQTQMSTIIDEITVLKQAFVQSQNGALNSNNFRALKIQAEQIRDTIKAQSVAKDATGNAIFPETIYNVQIEPNLTVKSGVQFSDLSGNYLNSSATDQFDFSALTLASGDTVRIGTVTFTANANTSGSSLASQFVAYLNSGTAGSSGAFANTGAGNSIANWTGTASASSGVLTLAATTAGSGKVSPGDAATTISAVSGKVKSTFTDGGVNETSSDLYQKINDFVTYLDERASGSSLTKTAGAIESGLDAIFDRITTAQQRSGGIAAQVDISKEAMGTIGTEMAATASALLDTDLAAATAAYTRSQTLLNAAQAMFARLQQSSLFSKL
;
A
#
# COMPACT_ATOMS: atom_id res chain seq x y z
N MET A 1 63.77 26.93 54.10
CA MET A 1 63.33 25.80 53.25
C MET A 1 64.07 25.87 51.92
N ARG A 2 64.97 24.92 51.62
CA ARG A 2 65.55 24.80 50.28
C ARG A 2 64.56 23.99 49.45
N VAL A 3 63.76 24.66 48.64
CA VAL A 3 63.02 23.96 47.57
C VAL A 3 64.11 23.42 46.64
N SER A 4 64.20 22.10 46.49
CA SER A 4 65.25 21.48 45.68
C SER A 4 65.03 21.88 44.22
N SER A 5 66.08 22.33 43.50
CA SER A 5 65.98 22.66 42.07
C SER A 5 65.35 21.54 41.23
N ASN A 6 65.46 20.29 41.69
CA ASN A 6 64.80 19.13 41.08
C ASN A 6 63.27 19.18 41.23
N GLN A 7 62.72 19.63 42.36
CA GLN A 7 61.28 19.76 42.57
C GLN A 7 60.66 20.86 41.70
N ILE A 8 61.38 21.95 41.46
CA ILE A 8 60.94 23.05 40.57
C ILE A 8 60.98 22.59 39.10
N LEU A 9 62.03 21.86 38.71
CA LEU A 9 62.18 21.36 37.35
C LEU A 9 61.14 20.27 37.04
N GLU A 10 60.87 19.38 38.00
CA GLU A 10 59.82 18.36 37.92
C GLU A 10 58.41 18.99 37.88
N ALA A 11 58.15 20.03 38.68
CA ALA A 11 56.91 20.80 38.59
C ALA A 11 56.76 21.51 37.22
N GLY A 12 57.85 22.01 36.65
CA GLY A 12 57.87 22.63 35.31
C GLY A 12 57.59 21.63 34.20
N VAL A 13 58.20 20.44 34.24
CA VAL A 13 57.91 19.35 33.29
C VAL A 13 56.46 18.92 33.41
N LYS A 14 55.96 18.69 34.63
CA LYS A 14 54.55 18.32 34.86
C LYS A 14 53.57 19.38 34.37
N SER A 15 53.89 20.66 34.51
CA SER A 15 53.09 21.77 33.95
C SER A 15 53.10 21.79 32.43
N MET A 16 54.23 21.45 31.80
CA MET A 16 54.38 21.37 30.34
C MET A 16 53.59 20.18 29.78
N GLU A 17 53.71 19.01 30.40
CA GLU A 17 52.95 17.80 30.08
C GLU A 17 51.45 18.04 30.23
N SER A 18 51.01 18.70 31.31
CA SER A 18 49.61 19.08 31.51
C SER A 18 49.12 20.04 30.41
N SER A 19 49.89 21.08 30.07
CA SER A 19 49.49 22.05 29.04
C SER A 19 49.42 21.44 27.64
N LEU A 20 50.35 20.52 27.33
CA LEU A 20 50.35 19.76 26.08
C LEU A 20 49.14 18.81 26.01
N ALA A 21 48.84 18.11 27.11
CA ALA A 21 47.66 17.24 27.21
C ALA A 21 46.36 18.02 27.01
N ASP A 22 46.23 19.20 27.65
CA ASP A 22 45.06 20.08 27.50
C ASP A 22 44.94 20.61 26.07
N ALA A 23 46.05 21.06 25.45
CA ALA A 23 46.05 21.54 24.08
C ALA A 23 45.61 20.44 23.10
N MET A 24 46.12 19.21 23.25
CA MET A 24 45.67 18.07 22.44
C MET A 24 44.20 17.72 22.67
N ALA A 25 43.71 17.80 23.91
CA ALA A 25 42.31 17.56 24.24
C ALA A 25 41.38 18.60 23.57
N TRP A 26 41.72 19.89 23.65
CA TRP A 26 40.97 20.94 22.98
C TRP A 26 41.06 20.84 21.46
N GLN A 27 42.24 20.55 20.90
CA GLN A 27 42.40 20.30 19.47
C GLN A 27 41.50 19.15 18.99
N LYS A 28 41.41 18.08 19.77
CA LYS A 28 40.52 16.95 19.48
C LYS A 28 39.05 17.39 19.48
N LYS A 29 38.61 18.14 20.50
CA LYS A 29 37.23 18.66 20.57
C LYS A 29 36.88 19.61 19.43
N ILE A 30 37.83 20.44 19.00
CA ILE A 30 37.69 21.32 17.82
C ILE A 30 37.58 20.48 16.55
N SER A 31 38.43 19.46 16.40
CA SER A 31 38.45 18.60 15.22
C SER A 31 37.20 17.71 15.11
N THR A 32 36.64 17.23 16.21
CA THR A 32 35.45 16.36 16.20
C THR A 32 34.14 17.15 16.28
N GLY A 33 34.18 18.40 16.74
CA GLY A 33 32.98 19.19 17.08
C GLY A 33 32.19 18.64 18.27
N LYS A 34 32.69 17.59 18.95
CA LYS A 34 32.01 16.91 20.06
C LYS A 34 32.74 17.16 21.38
N ASN A 35 31.97 17.41 22.44
CA ASN A 35 32.49 17.71 23.76
C ASN A 35 33.02 16.46 24.46
N TYR A 36 32.47 15.30 24.11
CA TYR A 36 32.91 13.98 24.56
C TYR A 36 33.21 13.10 23.34
N SER A 37 34.40 12.49 23.30
CA SER A 37 34.79 11.61 22.19
C SER A 37 34.91 10.16 22.62
N LYS A 38 35.06 9.89 23.92
CA LYS A 38 35.05 8.55 24.48
C LYS A 38 33.95 8.43 25.53
N ALA A 39 33.37 7.23 25.66
CA ALA A 39 32.42 6.92 26.73
C ALA A 39 33.03 7.13 28.13
N SER A 40 34.36 7.01 28.26
CA SER A 40 35.09 7.31 29.50
C SER A 40 35.10 8.79 29.88
N ASP A 41 34.92 9.72 28.93
CA ASP A 41 35.01 11.16 29.19
C ASP A 41 33.80 11.65 30.02
N ASN A 42 32.61 11.14 29.71
CA ASN A 42 31.40 11.31 30.51
C ASN A 42 30.39 10.19 30.19
N PRO A 43 30.33 9.12 30.99
CA PRO A 43 29.43 7.99 30.73
C PRO A 43 27.95 8.37 30.70
N TYR A 44 27.54 9.37 31.49
CA TYR A 44 26.15 9.81 31.55
C TYR A 44 25.76 10.60 30.30
N ALA A 45 26.57 11.60 29.89
CA ALA A 45 26.28 12.40 28.71
C ALA A 45 26.31 11.56 27.43
N VAL A 46 27.29 10.67 27.29
CA VAL A 46 27.41 9.79 26.12
C VAL A 46 26.26 8.78 26.05
N SER A 47 25.89 8.14 27.16
CA SER A 47 24.77 7.17 27.16
C SER A 47 23.41 7.83 26.87
N ARG A 48 23.16 9.03 27.40
CA ARG A 48 21.97 9.81 27.07
C ARG A 48 21.99 10.30 25.62
N GLY A 49 23.16 10.68 25.13
CA GLY A 49 23.41 11.02 23.73
C GLY A 49 23.02 9.90 22.76
N VAL A 50 23.50 8.69 23.02
CA VAL A 50 23.17 7.49 22.21
C VAL A 50 21.66 7.23 22.21
N ARG A 51 20.97 7.39 23.35
CA ARG A 51 19.50 7.25 23.41
C ARG A 51 18.80 8.30 22.54
N LEU A 52 19.23 9.55 22.61
CA LEU A 52 18.70 10.63 21.77
C LEU A 52 18.94 10.33 20.28
N GLU A 53 20.10 9.80 19.90
CA GLU A 53 20.37 9.37 18.51
C GLU A 53 19.42 8.25 18.05
N PHE A 54 19.17 7.24 18.89
CA PHE A 54 18.18 6.19 18.58
C PHE A 54 16.77 6.76 18.41
N ASP A 55 16.37 7.66 19.29
CA ASP A 55 15.06 8.30 19.22
C ASP A 55 14.94 9.19 17.96
N VAL A 56 15.98 9.94 17.58
CA VAL A 56 16.03 10.72 16.33
C VAL A 56 15.95 9.81 15.11
N ALA A 57 16.68 8.69 15.07
CA ALA A 57 16.59 7.72 13.99
C ALA A 57 15.16 7.15 13.87
N ARG A 58 14.49 6.93 15.01
CA ARG A 58 13.09 6.51 15.03
C ARG A 58 12.15 7.60 14.49
N LEU A 59 12.39 8.88 14.80
CA LEU A 59 11.63 9.99 14.22
C LEU A 59 11.78 10.06 12.69
N GLU A 60 12.99 9.86 12.17
CA GLU A 60 13.22 9.86 10.71
C GLU A 60 12.54 8.68 10.01
N MET A 61 12.46 7.51 10.66
CA MET A 61 11.66 6.39 10.17
C MET A 61 10.18 6.78 10.09
N TYR A 62 9.63 7.40 11.14
CA TYR A 62 8.24 7.85 11.14
C TYR A 62 7.97 8.92 10.07
N LYS A 63 8.89 9.85 9.87
CA LYS A 63 8.79 10.87 8.81
C LYS A 63 8.76 10.25 7.41
N THR A 64 9.58 9.23 7.18
CA THR A 64 9.59 8.48 5.91
C THR A 64 8.24 7.77 5.70
N ASN A 65 7.74 7.11 6.74
CA ASN A 65 6.43 6.48 6.75
C ASN A 65 5.29 7.47 6.48
N GLN A 66 5.28 8.62 7.17
CA GLN A 66 4.31 9.70 6.97
C GLN A 66 4.31 10.20 5.53
N ASN A 67 5.49 10.46 4.95
CA ASN A 67 5.60 10.91 3.56
C ASN A 67 5.07 9.86 2.57
N TYR A 68 5.31 8.57 2.83
CA TYR A 68 4.79 7.48 2.01
C TYR A 68 3.26 7.43 2.06
N VAL A 69 2.67 7.45 3.25
CA VAL A 69 1.21 7.47 3.44
C VAL A 69 0.60 8.71 2.80
N ALA A 70 1.15 9.90 3.06
CA ALA A 70 0.67 11.16 2.49
C ALA A 70 0.66 11.14 0.95
N SER A 71 1.75 10.66 0.34
CA SER A 71 1.87 10.54 -1.12
C SER A 71 0.83 9.56 -1.69
N SER A 72 0.71 8.37 -1.09
CA SER A 72 -0.25 7.35 -1.54
C SER A 72 -1.69 7.86 -1.45
N HIS A 73 -2.06 8.49 -0.34
CA HIS A 73 -3.39 9.05 -0.14
C HIS A 73 -3.68 10.24 -1.07
N ALA A 74 -2.70 11.11 -1.36
CA ALA A 74 -2.86 12.23 -2.27
C ALA A 74 -3.13 11.78 -3.73
N ILE A 75 -2.41 10.75 -4.20
CA ILE A 75 -2.63 10.15 -5.52
C ILE A 75 -4.02 9.51 -5.57
N ALA A 76 -4.38 8.72 -4.55
CA ALA A 76 -5.70 8.10 -4.45
C ALA A 76 -6.84 9.14 -4.41
N GLN A 77 -6.65 10.27 -3.72
CA GLN A 77 -7.63 11.36 -3.66
C GLN A 77 -7.86 12.04 -5.01
N THR A 78 -6.78 12.31 -5.75
CA THR A 78 -6.87 12.87 -7.10
C THR A 78 -7.68 11.92 -7.98
N GLN A 79 -7.36 10.63 -7.90
CA GLN A 79 -8.04 9.61 -8.69
C GLN A 79 -9.53 9.46 -8.33
N MET A 80 -9.86 9.49 -7.04
CA MET A 80 -11.24 9.48 -6.55
C MET A 80 -12.02 10.71 -6.99
N SER A 81 -11.40 11.89 -7.02
CA SER A 81 -12.04 13.13 -7.49
C SER A 81 -12.50 12.99 -8.94
N THR A 82 -11.63 12.49 -9.82
CA THR A 82 -11.99 12.24 -11.21
C THR A 82 -13.17 11.26 -11.34
N ILE A 83 -13.18 10.18 -10.55
CA ILE A 83 -14.28 9.21 -10.57
C ILE A 83 -15.59 9.85 -10.07
N ILE A 84 -15.53 10.70 -9.04
CA ILE A 84 -16.70 11.42 -8.51
C ILE A 84 -17.27 12.37 -9.58
N ASP A 85 -16.42 13.08 -10.32
CA ASP A 85 -16.83 13.96 -11.40
C ASP A 85 -17.53 13.17 -12.53
N GLU A 86 -16.95 12.03 -12.93
CA GLU A 86 -17.52 11.10 -13.92
C GLU A 86 -18.91 10.57 -13.48
N ILE A 87 -19.04 10.14 -12.22
CA ILE A 87 -20.33 9.67 -11.66
C ILE A 87 -21.34 10.81 -11.60
N THR A 88 -20.90 12.04 -11.32
CA THR A 88 -21.77 13.22 -11.31
C THR A 88 -22.35 13.48 -12.69
N VAL A 89 -21.54 13.39 -13.74
CA VAL A 89 -22.02 13.48 -15.14
C VAL A 89 -22.97 12.33 -15.46
N LEU A 90 -22.70 11.12 -14.96
CA LEU A 90 -23.59 9.97 -15.16
C LEU A 90 -24.96 10.17 -14.48
N LYS A 91 -24.99 10.73 -13.26
CA LYS A 91 -26.22 11.11 -12.56
C LYS A 91 -26.99 12.20 -13.32
N GLN A 92 -26.30 13.17 -13.92
CA GLN A 92 -26.94 14.15 -14.79
C GLN A 92 -27.56 13.50 -16.03
N ALA A 93 -26.85 12.57 -16.68
CA ALA A 93 -27.38 11.80 -17.81
C ALA A 93 -28.61 10.97 -17.40
N PHE A 94 -28.61 10.41 -16.18
CA PHE A 94 -29.77 9.73 -15.62
C PHE A 94 -30.96 10.67 -15.47
N VAL A 95 -30.79 11.86 -14.88
CA VAL A 95 -31.85 12.87 -14.76
C VAL A 95 -32.39 13.27 -16.13
N GLN A 96 -31.51 13.48 -17.11
CA GLN A 96 -31.92 13.78 -18.50
C GLN A 96 -32.77 12.64 -19.07
N SER A 97 -32.38 11.38 -18.86
CA SER A 97 -33.11 10.20 -19.32
C SER A 97 -34.55 10.09 -18.78
N GLN A 98 -34.86 10.76 -17.68
CA GLN A 98 -36.22 10.81 -17.12
C GLN A 98 -37.15 11.78 -17.85
N ASN A 99 -36.64 12.59 -18.78
CA ASN A 99 -37.48 13.47 -19.58
C ASN A 99 -38.39 12.66 -20.52
N GLY A 100 -39.70 12.82 -20.36
CA GLY A 100 -40.72 12.10 -21.15
C GLY A 100 -40.74 12.47 -22.65
N ALA A 101 -40.07 13.54 -23.06
CA ALA A 101 -39.99 13.97 -24.46
C ALA A 101 -38.87 13.28 -25.28
N LEU A 102 -38.04 12.45 -24.66
CA LEU A 102 -36.93 11.75 -25.32
C LEU A 102 -37.41 10.66 -26.28
N ASN A 103 -36.79 10.59 -27.45
CA ASN A 103 -37.01 9.52 -28.42
C ASN A 103 -35.90 8.45 -28.38
N SER A 104 -36.09 7.35 -29.13
CA SER A 104 -35.13 6.24 -29.22
C SER A 104 -33.70 6.69 -29.58
N ASN A 105 -33.54 7.62 -30.53
CA ASN A 105 -32.23 8.13 -30.91
C ASN A 105 -31.56 8.91 -29.78
N ASN A 106 -32.33 9.66 -28.98
CA ASN A 106 -31.78 10.35 -27.82
C ASN A 106 -31.33 9.37 -26.72
N PHE A 107 -32.07 8.29 -26.48
CA PHE A 107 -31.64 7.23 -25.54
C PHE A 107 -30.36 6.54 -26.02
N ARG A 108 -30.22 6.26 -27.32
CA ARG A 108 -28.96 5.73 -27.88
C ARG A 108 -27.79 6.69 -27.68
N ALA A 109 -28.00 7.99 -27.82
CA ALA A 109 -26.96 8.99 -27.59
C ALA A 109 -26.52 9.02 -26.11
N LEU A 110 -27.49 9.03 -25.18
CA LEU A 110 -27.21 8.96 -23.74
C LEU A 110 -26.50 7.66 -23.36
N LYS A 111 -26.87 6.54 -24.00
CA LYS A 111 -26.21 5.24 -23.79
C LYS A 111 -24.73 5.31 -24.14
N ILE A 112 -24.40 5.83 -25.32
CA ILE A 112 -23.01 5.97 -25.77
C ILE A 112 -22.21 6.82 -24.79
N GLN A 113 -22.79 7.92 -24.31
CA GLN A 113 -22.16 8.75 -23.28
C GLN A 113 -21.94 7.98 -21.97
N ALA A 114 -22.94 7.24 -21.49
CA ALA A 114 -22.83 6.44 -20.27
C ALA A 114 -21.82 5.29 -20.42
N GLU A 115 -21.70 4.67 -21.59
CA GLU A 115 -20.69 3.65 -21.90
C GLU A 115 -19.27 4.23 -21.83
N GLN A 116 -19.05 5.40 -22.42
CA GLN A 116 -17.77 6.09 -22.36
C GLN A 116 -17.36 6.41 -20.91
N ILE A 117 -18.29 6.94 -20.11
CA ILE A 117 -18.06 7.25 -18.69
C ILE A 117 -17.77 5.98 -17.90
N ARG A 118 -18.55 4.90 -18.12
CA ARG A 118 -18.32 3.60 -17.47
C ARG A 118 -16.91 3.08 -17.75
N ASP A 119 -16.48 3.15 -19.01
CA ASP A 119 -15.19 2.63 -19.44
C ASP A 119 -14.03 3.49 -18.90
N THR A 120 -14.22 4.81 -18.82
CA THR A 120 -13.29 5.71 -18.13
C THR A 120 -13.20 5.39 -16.64
N ILE A 121 -14.33 5.29 -15.92
CA ILE A 121 -14.35 4.92 -14.50
C ILE A 121 -13.66 3.57 -14.27
N LYS A 122 -13.90 2.58 -15.14
CA LYS A 122 -13.21 1.29 -15.10
C LYS A 122 -11.69 1.48 -15.20
N ALA A 123 -11.21 2.21 -16.20
CA ALA A 123 -9.79 2.47 -16.39
C ALA A 123 -9.16 3.21 -15.20
N GLN A 124 -9.86 4.23 -14.68
CA GLN A 124 -9.44 5.01 -13.50
C GLN A 124 -9.38 4.14 -12.23
N SER A 125 -10.28 3.17 -12.08
CA SER A 125 -10.36 2.30 -10.89
C SER A 125 -9.20 1.29 -10.79
N VAL A 126 -8.52 0.99 -11.90
CA VAL A 126 -7.32 0.12 -11.93
C VAL A 126 -6.07 0.84 -12.41
N ALA A 127 -6.09 2.17 -12.35
CA ALA A 127 -4.96 2.99 -12.71
C ALA A 127 -3.74 2.64 -11.85
N LYS A 128 -2.57 2.75 -12.49
CA LYS A 128 -1.26 2.55 -11.85
C LYS A 128 -0.57 3.90 -11.67
N ASP A 129 0.21 4.01 -10.62
CA ASP A 129 1.07 5.16 -10.38
C ASP A 129 2.27 5.18 -11.35
N ALA A 130 3.09 6.23 -11.27
CA ALA A 130 4.28 6.38 -12.10
C ALA A 130 5.34 5.29 -11.90
N THR A 131 5.24 4.51 -10.82
CA THR A 131 6.14 3.41 -10.49
C THR A 131 5.60 2.05 -10.95
N GLY A 132 4.41 2.02 -11.53
CA GLY A 132 3.74 0.80 -12.01
C GLY A 132 2.95 0.05 -10.93
N ASN A 133 2.84 0.60 -9.72
CA ASN A 133 2.03 0.03 -8.64
C ASN A 133 0.57 0.48 -8.81
N ALA A 134 -0.39 -0.38 -8.44
CA ALA A 134 -1.80 0.01 -8.47
C ALA A 134 -2.07 1.16 -7.49
N ILE A 135 -2.78 2.20 -7.94
CA ILE A 135 -3.20 3.33 -7.09
C ILE A 135 -4.16 2.83 -6.00
N PHE A 136 -5.01 1.87 -6.37
CA PHE A 136 -5.92 1.18 -5.47
C PHE A 136 -5.50 -0.29 -5.36
N PRO A 137 -4.54 -0.63 -4.49
CA PRO A 137 -4.12 -2.01 -4.32
C PRO A 137 -5.22 -2.83 -3.63
N GLU A 138 -5.18 -4.15 -3.84
CA GLU A 138 -6.07 -5.06 -3.13
C GLU A 138 -5.70 -5.17 -1.65
N THR A 139 -4.39 -5.27 -1.37
CA THR A 139 -3.87 -5.36 -0.01
C THR A 139 -3.12 -4.09 0.34
N ILE A 140 -3.47 -3.51 1.48
CA ILE A 140 -2.73 -2.40 2.09
C ILE A 140 -2.18 -2.83 3.45
N TYR A 141 -1.13 -2.14 3.88
CA TYR A 141 -0.52 -2.36 5.18
C TYR A 141 -0.91 -1.24 6.15
N ASN A 142 -0.86 -1.55 7.45
CA ASN A 142 -0.89 -0.54 8.48
C ASN A 142 0.53 -0.03 8.70
N VAL A 143 0.72 1.27 8.55
CA VAL A 143 2.02 1.92 8.68
C VAL A 143 2.03 2.72 9.97
N GLN A 144 3.06 2.53 10.78
CA GLN A 144 3.24 3.30 12.00
C GLN A 144 3.80 4.68 11.65
N ILE A 145 3.03 5.72 11.96
CA ILE A 145 3.39 7.12 11.64
C ILE A 145 3.86 7.92 12.86
N GLU A 146 3.62 7.43 14.07
CA GLU A 146 4.13 7.98 15.33
C GLU A 146 4.09 6.88 16.42
N PRO A 147 4.63 7.11 17.64
CA PRO A 147 4.57 6.13 18.71
C PRO A 147 3.12 5.70 19.02
N ASN A 148 2.85 4.40 18.93
CA ASN A 148 1.54 3.78 19.19
C ASN A 148 0.38 4.18 18.26
N LEU A 149 0.66 4.85 17.13
CA LEU A 149 -0.37 5.14 16.12
C LEU A 149 0.02 4.54 14.77
N THR A 150 -0.91 3.75 14.23
CA THR A 150 -0.83 3.21 12.87
C THR A 150 -2.00 3.71 12.05
N VAL A 151 -1.75 3.94 10.76
CA VAL A 151 -2.76 4.34 9.79
C VAL A 151 -2.69 3.41 8.57
N LYS A 152 -3.79 3.34 7.83
CA LYS A 152 -3.81 2.64 6.54
C LYS A 152 -2.83 3.31 5.57
N SER A 153 -2.08 2.51 4.83
CA SER A 153 -1.07 3.00 3.89
C SER A 153 -1.63 3.70 2.66
N GLY A 154 -2.88 3.41 2.31
CA GLY A 154 -3.54 3.87 1.09
C GLY A 154 -5.01 3.49 1.07
N VAL A 155 -5.65 3.67 -0.08
CA VAL A 155 -7.07 3.33 -0.30
C VAL A 155 -7.16 2.02 -1.07
N GLN A 156 -7.93 1.05 -0.57
CA GLN A 156 -8.05 -0.25 -1.24
C GLN A 156 -9.01 -0.18 -2.41
N PHE A 157 -8.80 -1.03 -3.42
CA PHE A 157 -9.76 -1.19 -4.51
C PHE A 157 -11.18 -1.49 -3.99
N SER A 158 -11.29 -2.34 -2.96
CA SER A 158 -12.56 -2.68 -2.30
C SER A 158 -13.27 -1.50 -1.63
N ASP A 159 -12.54 -0.46 -1.23
CA ASP A 159 -13.16 0.74 -0.66
C ASP A 159 -13.98 1.47 -1.73
N LEU A 160 -13.55 1.44 -3.00
CA LEU A 160 -14.26 2.07 -4.13
C LEU A 160 -15.24 1.12 -4.82
N SER A 161 -14.78 -0.09 -5.13
CA SER A 161 -15.39 -0.97 -6.13
C SER A 161 -16.53 -1.81 -5.59
N GLY A 162 -16.63 -1.95 -4.26
CA GLY A 162 -17.64 -2.80 -3.66
C GLY A 162 -17.31 -4.27 -3.64
N ASN A 163 -18.34 -5.08 -3.76
CA ASN A 163 -18.17 -6.51 -3.85
C ASN A 163 -17.68 -6.79 -5.27
N TYR A 164 -16.58 -7.52 -5.38
CA TYR A 164 -16.05 -7.97 -6.66
C TYR A 164 -15.53 -9.40 -6.51
N LEU A 165 -15.51 -10.12 -7.63
CA LEU A 165 -14.86 -11.42 -7.69
C LEU A 165 -13.36 -11.18 -7.86
N ASN A 166 -12.56 -11.60 -6.89
CA ASN A 166 -11.14 -11.82 -7.09
C ASN A 166 -10.94 -13.28 -7.51
N SER A 167 -10.58 -13.52 -8.77
CA SER A 167 -10.15 -14.83 -9.23
C SER A 167 -8.64 -14.98 -9.08
N SER A 168 -8.17 -15.12 -7.85
CA SER A 168 -6.81 -15.60 -7.60
C SER A 168 -6.80 -17.12 -7.78
N ALA A 169 -6.64 -17.59 -9.02
CA ALA A 169 -6.40 -19.00 -9.28
C ALA A 169 -4.98 -19.35 -8.78
N THR A 170 -4.89 -20.02 -7.62
CA THR A 170 -3.59 -20.40 -7.02
C THR A 170 -2.82 -21.41 -7.88
N ASP A 171 -3.54 -22.20 -8.70
CA ASP A 171 -2.96 -23.12 -9.65
C ASP A 171 -3.51 -22.85 -11.06
N GLN A 172 -2.72 -22.16 -11.88
CA GLN A 172 -2.99 -22.03 -13.31
C GLN A 172 -2.52 -23.30 -14.03
N PHE A 173 -3.44 -24.19 -14.37
CA PHE A 173 -3.13 -25.37 -15.18
C PHE A 173 -3.24 -25.02 -16.67
N ASP A 174 -2.10 -24.95 -17.36
CA ASP A 174 -2.06 -24.82 -18.82
C ASP A 174 -2.23 -26.19 -19.48
N PHE A 175 -3.41 -26.40 -20.09
CA PHE A 175 -3.74 -27.63 -20.84
C PHE A 175 -3.58 -27.46 -22.35
N SER A 176 -2.97 -26.36 -22.81
CA SER A 176 -2.89 -26.02 -24.24
C SER A 176 -2.06 -26.99 -25.09
N ALA A 177 -1.20 -27.79 -24.45
CA ALA A 177 -0.42 -28.86 -25.04
C ALA A 177 -1.01 -30.27 -24.85
N LEU A 178 -2.11 -30.41 -24.11
CA LEU A 178 -2.68 -31.72 -23.78
C LEU A 178 -3.56 -32.23 -24.93
N THR A 179 -3.12 -33.30 -25.59
CA THR A 179 -3.93 -34.02 -26.59
C THR A 179 -4.53 -35.24 -25.90
N LEU A 180 -5.85 -35.27 -25.74
CA LEU A 180 -6.57 -36.34 -25.05
C LEU A 180 -7.07 -37.38 -26.07
N ALA A 181 -6.82 -38.66 -25.81
CA ALA A 181 -7.42 -39.75 -26.56
C ALA A 181 -8.84 -40.05 -26.07
N SER A 182 -9.62 -40.76 -26.87
CA SER A 182 -10.95 -41.23 -26.47
C SER A 182 -10.84 -42.15 -25.25
N GLY A 183 -11.39 -41.72 -24.11
CA GLY A 183 -11.36 -42.46 -22.85
C GLY A 183 -10.42 -41.88 -21.78
N ASP A 184 -9.61 -40.88 -22.12
CA ASP A 184 -8.78 -40.19 -21.14
C ASP A 184 -9.62 -39.34 -20.18
N THR A 185 -9.27 -39.36 -18.90
CA THR A 185 -9.88 -38.52 -17.87
C THR A 185 -8.84 -37.57 -17.30
N VAL A 186 -9.12 -36.27 -17.37
CA VAL A 186 -8.30 -35.23 -16.73
C VAL A 186 -8.89 -34.94 -15.35
N ARG A 187 -8.13 -35.26 -14.30
CA ARG A 187 -8.50 -34.87 -12.94
C ARG A 187 -7.99 -33.46 -12.68
N ILE A 188 -8.86 -32.46 -12.83
CA ILE A 188 -8.57 -31.11 -12.34
C ILE A 188 -8.61 -31.17 -10.81
N GLY A 189 -7.56 -30.68 -10.15
CA GLY A 189 -7.49 -30.62 -8.69
C GLY A 189 -8.58 -29.72 -8.09
N THR A 190 -8.55 -29.54 -6.77
CA THR A 190 -9.47 -28.63 -6.09
C THR A 190 -9.16 -27.18 -6.49
N VAL A 191 -10.03 -26.56 -7.28
CA VAL A 191 -9.95 -25.12 -7.57
C VAL A 191 -10.60 -24.36 -6.40
N THR A 192 -9.79 -23.65 -5.62
CA THR A 192 -10.29 -22.84 -4.50
C THR A 192 -10.49 -21.40 -4.97
N PHE A 193 -11.72 -20.89 -4.87
CA PHE A 193 -12.02 -19.47 -5.06
C PHE A 193 -12.17 -18.81 -3.69
N THR A 194 -11.35 -17.81 -3.39
CA THR A 194 -11.47 -17.02 -2.14
C THR A 194 -12.13 -15.70 -2.47
N ALA A 195 -13.39 -15.52 -2.05
CA ALA A 195 -14.08 -14.24 -2.13
C ALA A 195 -13.99 -13.52 -0.78
N ASN A 196 -13.42 -12.31 -0.76
CA ASN A 196 -13.38 -11.47 0.43
C ASN A 196 -14.78 -10.90 0.71
N ALA A 197 -15.32 -11.18 1.89
CA ALA A 197 -16.70 -10.87 2.25
C ALA A 197 -16.91 -9.41 2.69
N ASN A 198 -17.97 -8.78 2.18
CA ASN A 198 -18.82 -7.88 2.96
C ASN A 198 -20.22 -7.85 2.30
N THR A 199 -21.14 -8.71 2.74
CA THR A 199 -22.45 -8.85 2.09
C THR A 199 -23.52 -7.97 2.72
N SER A 200 -24.16 -7.15 1.89
CA SER A 200 -25.58 -6.78 1.98
C SER A 200 -26.19 -6.95 0.59
N GLY A 201 -26.99 -8.01 0.39
CA GLY A 201 -27.64 -8.36 -0.88
C GLY A 201 -27.01 -9.56 -1.63
N SER A 202 -27.88 -10.47 -2.12
CA SER A 202 -27.65 -11.72 -2.89
C SER A 202 -26.45 -12.59 -2.50
N SER A 203 -26.72 -13.83 -2.05
CA SER A 203 -25.69 -14.77 -1.62
C SER A 203 -24.56 -14.94 -2.65
N LEU A 204 -23.31 -15.10 -2.19
CA LEU A 204 -22.14 -15.37 -3.06
C LEU A 204 -22.42 -16.46 -4.10
N ALA A 205 -23.19 -17.48 -3.71
CA ALA A 205 -23.62 -18.55 -4.59
C ALA A 205 -24.46 -18.05 -5.78
N SER A 206 -25.37 -17.10 -5.56
CA SER A 206 -26.21 -16.53 -6.62
C SER A 206 -25.40 -15.71 -7.62
N GLN A 207 -24.37 -14.99 -7.16
CA GLN A 207 -23.52 -14.17 -8.01
C GLN A 207 -22.52 -15.02 -8.81
N PHE A 208 -21.98 -16.08 -8.19
CA PHE A 208 -21.12 -17.05 -8.87
C PHE A 208 -21.85 -17.86 -9.94
N VAL A 209 -23.11 -18.26 -9.67
CA VAL A 209 -23.98 -18.91 -10.65
C VAL A 209 -24.30 -17.97 -11.81
N ALA A 210 -24.54 -16.67 -11.54
CA ALA A 210 -24.76 -15.69 -12.61
C ALA A 210 -23.52 -15.51 -13.50
N TYR A 211 -22.32 -15.49 -12.92
CA TYR A 211 -21.04 -15.43 -13.66
C TYR A 211 -20.80 -16.65 -14.56
N LEU A 212 -21.06 -17.87 -14.07
CA LEU A 212 -21.00 -19.08 -14.89
C LEU A 212 -21.99 -19.04 -16.07
N ASN A 213 -23.12 -18.35 -15.89
CA ASN A 213 -24.19 -18.23 -16.89
C ASN A 213 -24.06 -17.00 -17.83
N SER A 214 -23.17 -16.05 -17.55
CA SER A 214 -23.05 -14.80 -18.33
C SER A 214 -22.12 -14.88 -19.54
N GLY A 215 -21.62 -16.08 -19.89
CA GLY A 215 -20.79 -16.29 -21.09
C GLY A 215 -21.60 -16.17 -22.38
N THR A 216 -21.41 -15.09 -23.15
CA THR A 216 -21.94 -14.95 -24.52
C THR A 216 -21.29 -15.96 -25.47
N ALA A 217 -22.13 -16.49 -26.37
CA ALA A 217 -21.92 -17.62 -27.29
C ALA A 217 -20.67 -17.55 -28.18
N GLY A 218 -20.01 -18.69 -28.38
CA GLY A 218 -18.92 -18.81 -29.37
C GLY A 218 -18.05 -20.07 -29.35
N SER A 219 -18.31 -21.08 -28.52
CA SER A 219 -17.60 -22.36 -28.60
C SER A 219 -18.55 -23.49 -28.22
N SER A 220 -18.72 -24.45 -29.14
CA SER A 220 -19.76 -25.47 -29.08
C SER A 220 -19.53 -26.50 -27.97
N GLY A 221 -20.48 -26.56 -27.04
CA GLY A 221 -20.77 -27.65 -26.11
C GLY A 221 -22.10 -27.29 -25.45
N ALA A 222 -23.08 -28.21 -25.46
CA ALA A 222 -24.49 -27.89 -25.25
C ALA A 222 -24.79 -27.06 -23.98
N PHE A 223 -25.22 -25.81 -24.19
CA PHE A 223 -25.97 -25.03 -23.22
C PHE A 223 -27.30 -24.68 -23.86
N ALA A 224 -28.35 -25.42 -23.50
CA ALA A 224 -29.72 -25.08 -23.84
C ALA A 224 -30.47 -24.79 -22.54
N ASN A 225 -30.80 -23.52 -22.34
CA ASN A 225 -31.81 -23.06 -21.39
C ASN A 225 -33.01 -22.54 -22.21
N THR A 226 -34.14 -23.23 -22.12
CA THR A 226 -35.45 -22.69 -22.50
C THR A 226 -36.53 -23.39 -21.69
N GLY A 227 -37.23 -22.67 -20.82
CA GLY A 227 -38.50 -23.10 -20.23
C GLY A 227 -38.44 -23.48 -18.75
N ALA A 228 -39.36 -22.90 -17.98
CA ALA A 228 -39.47 -22.95 -16.53
C ALA A 228 -39.32 -24.34 -15.89
N GLY A 229 -38.50 -24.39 -14.84
CA GLY A 229 -38.43 -25.50 -13.89
C GLY A 229 -37.41 -26.57 -14.24
N ASN A 230 -36.13 -26.35 -13.89
CA ASN A 230 -35.24 -27.38 -13.34
C ASN A 230 -33.91 -26.75 -12.88
N SER A 231 -33.56 -27.05 -11.62
CA SER A 231 -32.26 -26.79 -11.01
C SER A 231 -31.15 -27.61 -11.66
N ILE A 232 -29.92 -27.10 -11.61
CA ILE A 232 -28.70 -27.86 -11.93
C ILE A 232 -28.67 -29.11 -11.05
N ALA A 233 -28.95 -30.29 -11.62
CA ALA A 233 -28.88 -31.56 -10.92
C ALA A 233 -27.55 -32.28 -11.22
N ASN A 234 -27.07 -33.03 -10.23
CA ASN A 234 -25.82 -33.83 -10.19
C ASN A 234 -24.51 -33.07 -9.90
N TRP A 235 -24.59 -31.95 -9.19
CA TRP A 235 -23.46 -31.46 -8.40
C TRP A 235 -23.72 -31.79 -6.93
N THR A 236 -22.87 -32.62 -6.32
CA THR A 236 -22.88 -32.85 -4.87
C THR A 236 -21.72 -32.09 -4.25
N GLY A 237 -22.02 -30.98 -3.58
CA GLY A 237 -21.08 -30.23 -2.76
C GLY A 237 -21.81 -29.61 -1.58
N THR A 238 -21.28 -29.78 -0.38
CA THR A 238 -21.83 -29.16 0.84
C THR A 238 -21.46 -27.68 0.82
N ALA A 239 -22.41 -26.79 0.52
CA ALA A 239 -22.22 -25.36 0.68
C ALA A 239 -22.16 -25.02 2.18
N SER A 240 -20.97 -24.85 2.75
CA SER A 240 -20.83 -24.36 4.13
C SER A 240 -20.97 -22.85 4.16
N ALA A 241 -21.92 -22.34 4.95
CA ALA A 241 -22.33 -20.93 5.02
C ALA A 241 -21.33 -20.00 5.73
N SER A 242 -20.11 -20.43 5.98
CA SER A 242 -19.06 -19.63 6.59
C SER A 242 -17.74 -20.07 5.98
N SER A 243 -17.09 -19.18 5.20
CA SER A 243 -15.93 -19.45 4.34
C SER A 243 -16.13 -20.69 3.44
N GLY A 244 -16.93 -20.54 2.38
CA GLY A 244 -17.30 -21.63 1.49
C GLY A 244 -16.16 -22.02 0.53
N VAL A 245 -15.38 -23.02 0.92
CA VAL A 245 -14.60 -23.82 -0.03
C VAL A 245 -15.59 -24.61 -0.88
N LEU A 246 -15.62 -24.34 -2.19
CA LEU A 246 -16.43 -25.09 -3.15
C LEU A 246 -15.56 -26.16 -3.82
N THR A 247 -15.60 -27.39 -3.32
CA THR A 247 -14.94 -28.54 -3.98
C THR A 247 -15.83 -29.04 -5.11
N LEU A 248 -15.39 -28.88 -6.36
CA LEU A 248 -16.06 -29.37 -7.54
C LEU A 248 -15.48 -30.71 -7.97
N ALA A 249 -16.25 -31.80 -7.79
CA ALA A 249 -15.93 -33.10 -8.35
C ALA A 249 -16.85 -33.35 -9.56
N ALA A 250 -16.31 -33.33 -10.77
CA ALA A 250 -17.04 -33.79 -11.95
C ALA A 250 -16.92 -35.32 -12.02
N THR A 251 -18.03 -36.03 -11.87
CA THR A 251 -18.15 -37.41 -12.34
C THR A 251 -18.76 -37.36 -13.73
N THR A 252 -18.09 -37.96 -14.72
CA THR A 252 -18.63 -38.04 -16.08
C THR A 252 -19.88 -38.91 -16.07
N ALA A 253 -21.03 -38.32 -16.41
CA ALA A 253 -22.10 -39.08 -17.03
C ALA A 253 -22.15 -38.63 -18.49
N GLY A 254 -21.82 -39.56 -19.41
CA GLY A 254 -22.28 -39.45 -20.78
C GLY A 254 -23.81 -39.31 -20.78
N SER A 255 -24.32 -38.47 -21.67
CA SER A 255 -25.73 -38.15 -21.82
C SER A 255 -26.61 -39.40 -22.04
N GLY A 256 -27.70 -39.53 -21.28
CA GLY A 256 -28.75 -40.53 -21.49
C GLY A 256 -28.48 -41.87 -20.78
N LYS A 257 -29.52 -42.43 -20.13
CA LYS A 257 -29.46 -43.77 -19.53
C LYS A 257 -29.26 -44.79 -20.63
N VAL A 258 -28.14 -45.51 -20.59
CA VAL A 258 -27.94 -46.74 -21.35
C VAL A 258 -28.05 -47.91 -20.38
N SER A 259 -28.95 -48.86 -20.67
CA SER A 259 -29.14 -50.07 -19.85
C SER A 259 -28.17 -51.17 -20.32
N PRO A 260 -27.91 -52.21 -19.53
CA PRO A 260 -27.00 -53.29 -19.92
C PRO A 260 -27.51 -54.00 -21.18
N GLY A 261 -26.82 -53.83 -22.31
CA GLY A 261 -27.14 -54.49 -23.58
C GLY A 261 -26.93 -53.67 -24.87
N ASP A 262 -26.75 -52.36 -24.80
CA ASP A 262 -26.65 -51.53 -26.02
C ASP A 262 -25.22 -51.48 -26.61
N ALA A 263 -25.15 -51.51 -27.94
CA ALA A 263 -23.91 -51.50 -28.71
C ALA A 263 -23.15 -50.16 -28.58
N ALA A 264 -21.81 -50.25 -28.59
CA ALA A 264 -20.90 -49.13 -28.41
C ALA A 264 -21.22 -47.94 -29.34
N THR A 265 -21.45 -46.76 -28.76
CA THR A 265 -21.53 -45.50 -29.51
C THR A 265 -20.27 -44.71 -29.26
N THR A 266 -19.55 -44.39 -30.35
CA THR A 266 -18.27 -43.68 -30.34
C THR A 266 -18.41 -42.24 -29.87
N ILE A 267 -17.53 -41.82 -28.95
CA ILE A 267 -17.32 -40.40 -28.62
C ILE A 267 -16.55 -39.79 -29.81
N SER A 268 -17.19 -38.91 -30.58
CA SER A 268 -16.49 -38.11 -31.58
C SER A 268 -15.43 -37.25 -30.90
N ALA A 269 -14.18 -37.37 -31.36
CA ALA A 269 -13.02 -36.64 -30.86
C ALA A 269 -13.33 -35.13 -30.73
N VAL A 270 -13.37 -34.63 -29.49
CA VAL A 270 -13.36 -33.18 -29.23
C VAL A 270 -11.92 -32.70 -29.46
N SER A 271 -11.60 -32.39 -30.72
CA SER A 271 -10.41 -31.60 -31.06
C SER A 271 -10.70 -30.15 -30.69
N GLY A 272 -10.63 -29.84 -29.41
CA GLY A 272 -10.85 -28.50 -28.88
C GLY A 272 -9.85 -28.21 -27.79
N LYS A 273 -8.96 -27.24 -28.02
CA LYS A 273 -8.06 -26.72 -26.98
C LYS A 273 -8.92 -26.15 -25.84
N VAL A 274 -8.74 -26.64 -24.62
CA VAL A 274 -9.36 -26.03 -23.43
C VAL A 274 -8.62 -24.72 -23.17
N LYS A 275 -9.22 -23.59 -23.55
CA LYS A 275 -8.68 -22.27 -23.21
C LYS A 275 -8.92 -22.06 -21.72
N SER A 276 -7.86 -22.08 -20.92
CA SER A 276 -7.89 -21.66 -19.52
C SER A 276 -8.24 -20.17 -19.48
N THR A 277 -9.47 -19.84 -19.08
CA THR A 277 -9.95 -18.47 -18.85
C THR A 277 -9.59 -17.94 -17.47
N PHE A 278 -8.88 -18.72 -16.65
CA PHE A 278 -8.27 -18.28 -15.41
C PHE A 278 -7.05 -17.40 -15.75
N THR A 279 -7.37 -16.18 -16.15
CA THR A 279 -6.40 -15.12 -16.38
C THR A 279 -6.12 -14.52 -15.03
N ASP A 280 -4.86 -14.64 -14.59
CA ASP A 280 -4.09 -13.87 -13.60
C ASP A 280 -4.83 -13.34 -12.35
N GLY A 281 -4.18 -13.35 -11.19
CA GLY A 281 -4.74 -12.89 -9.89
C GLY A 281 -5.01 -11.37 -9.81
N GLY A 282 -5.53 -10.77 -10.87
CA GLY A 282 -5.98 -9.39 -10.97
C GLY A 282 -7.45 -9.24 -10.57
N VAL A 283 -7.79 -8.01 -10.19
CA VAL A 283 -9.17 -7.61 -9.91
C VAL A 283 -10.02 -7.75 -11.19
N ASN A 284 -11.13 -8.50 -11.13
CA ASN A 284 -12.09 -8.51 -12.23
C ASN A 284 -12.96 -7.26 -12.13
N GLU A 285 -12.52 -6.15 -12.75
CA GLU A 285 -13.20 -4.84 -12.62
C GLU A 285 -14.65 -4.89 -13.10
N THR A 286 -14.92 -5.70 -14.12
CA THR A 286 -16.24 -5.87 -14.72
C THR A 286 -17.22 -6.54 -13.74
N SER A 287 -16.71 -7.27 -12.74
CA SER A 287 -17.53 -7.90 -11.70
C SER A 287 -17.70 -7.02 -10.46
N SER A 288 -17.15 -5.80 -10.45
CA SER A 288 -17.30 -4.88 -9.32
C SER A 288 -18.70 -4.29 -9.23
N ASP A 289 -19.20 -4.09 -8.02
CA ASP A 289 -20.47 -3.40 -7.76
C ASP A 289 -20.51 -2.00 -8.41
N LEU A 290 -19.38 -1.28 -8.37
CA LEU A 290 -19.21 0.00 -9.07
C LEU A 290 -19.52 -0.13 -10.57
N TYR A 291 -18.86 -1.06 -11.25
CA TYR A 291 -19.05 -1.26 -12.68
C TYR A 291 -20.46 -1.77 -13.00
N GLN A 292 -20.97 -2.72 -12.23
CA GLN A 292 -22.27 -3.35 -12.46
C GLN A 292 -23.41 -2.34 -12.31
N LYS A 293 -23.37 -1.46 -11.31
CA LYS A 293 -24.41 -0.42 -11.12
C LYS A 293 -24.40 0.62 -12.24
N ILE A 294 -23.24 0.96 -12.78
CA ILE A 294 -23.14 1.82 -13.97
C ILE A 294 -23.62 1.07 -15.22
N ASN A 295 -23.28 -0.21 -15.34
CA ASN A 295 -23.70 -1.04 -16.46
C ASN A 295 -25.22 -1.27 -16.46
N ASP A 296 -25.85 -1.41 -15.30
CA ASP A 296 -27.32 -1.44 -15.16
C ASP A 296 -27.96 -0.18 -15.77
N PHE A 297 -27.34 1.00 -15.61
CA PHE A 297 -27.82 2.22 -16.25
C PHE A 297 -27.67 2.19 -17.78
N VAL A 298 -26.53 1.70 -18.27
CA VAL A 298 -26.30 1.53 -19.72
C VAL A 298 -27.35 0.59 -20.32
N THR A 299 -27.61 -0.55 -19.66
CA THR A 299 -28.65 -1.51 -20.08
C THR A 299 -30.03 -0.88 -20.05
N TYR A 300 -30.37 -0.12 -19.00
CA TYR A 300 -31.65 0.61 -18.91
C TYR A 300 -31.85 1.60 -20.08
N LEU A 301 -30.81 2.31 -20.50
CA LEU A 301 -30.88 3.22 -21.66
C LEU A 301 -31.06 2.45 -22.97
N ASP A 302 -30.45 1.27 -23.11
CA ASP A 302 -30.59 0.40 -24.29
C ASP A 302 -32.02 -0.19 -24.39
N GLU A 303 -32.59 -0.61 -23.27
CA GLU A 303 -33.97 -1.10 -23.19
C GLU A 303 -34.96 0.02 -23.54
N ARG A 304 -34.76 1.23 -23.02
CA ARG A 304 -35.59 2.40 -23.39
C ARG A 304 -35.44 2.81 -24.84
N ALA A 305 -34.24 2.68 -25.42
CA ALA A 305 -34.03 2.95 -26.83
C ALA A 305 -34.73 1.93 -27.74
N SER A 306 -34.68 0.64 -27.37
CA SER A 306 -35.26 -0.45 -28.16
C SER A 306 -36.75 -0.66 -27.92
N GLY A 307 -37.32 -0.07 -26.86
CA GLY A 307 -38.70 -0.31 -26.45
C GLY A 307 -38.90 -1.66 -25.76
N SER A 308 -37.82 -2.29 -25.30
CA SER A 308 -37.84 -3.57 -24.59
C SER A 308 -38.39 -3.42 -23.16
N SER A 309 -38.83 -4.53 -22.55
CA SER A 309 -39.20 -4.53 -21.13
C SER A 309 -37.99 -4.18 -20.27
N LEU A 310 -38.18 -3.28 -19.31
CA LEU A 310 -37.12 -2.83 -18.42
C LEU A 310 -36.72 -3.96 -17.44
N THR A 311 -35.43 -4.27 -17.34
CA THR A 311 -34.89 -5.22 -16.35
C THR A 311 -34.69 -4.57 -14.98
N LYS A 312 -34.50 -3.25 -14.94
CA LYS A 312 -34.38 -2.43 -13.72
C LYS A 312 -35.33 -1.24 -13.80
N THR A 313 -35.92 -0.88 -12.67
CA THR A 313 -36.72 0.35 -12.58
C THR A 313 -35.83 1.58 -12.51
N ALA A 314 -36.35 2.74 -12.90
CA ALA A 314 -35.62 4.01 -12.79
C ALA A 314 -35.11 4.27 -11.37
N GLY A 315 -35.93 4.00 -10.34
CA GLY A 315 -35.52 4.17 -8.94
C GLY A 315 -34.42 3.20 -8.49
N ALA A 316 -34.36 1.99 -9.07
CA ALA A 316 -33.26 1.06 -8.80
C ALA A 316 -31.93 1.55 -9.41
N ILE A 317 -31.99 2.18 -10.58
CA ILE A 317 -30.82 2.82 -11.20
C ILE A 317 -30.36 4.01 -10.36
N GLU A 318 -31.26 4.93 -10.00
CA GLU A 318 -30.94 6.10 -9.18
C GLU A 318 -30.27 5.70 -7.86
N SER A 319 -30.89 4.77 -7.12
CA SER A 319 -30.33 4.25 -5.87
C SER A 319 -28.98 3.55 -6.08
N GLY A 320 -28.76 2.89 -7.22
CA GLY A 320 -27.46 2.32 -7.58
C GLY A 320 -26.39 3.40 -7.78
N LEU A 321 -26.71 4.45 -8.55
CA LEU A 321 -25.80 5.56 -8.81
C LEU A 321 -25.47 6.37 -7.55
N ASP A 322 -26.46 6.54 -6.66
CA ASP A 322 -26.24 7.17 -5.36
C ASP A 322 -25.36 6.30 -4.46
N ALA A 323 -25.59 4.99 -4.41
CA ALA A 323 -24.79 4.08 -3.59
C ALA A 323 -23.30 4.10 -3.97
N ILE A 324 -22.96 4.12 -5.27
CA ILE A 324 -21.57 4.22 -5.71
C ILE A 324 -20.97 5.59 -5.42
N PHE A 325 -21.76 6.67 -5.58
CA PHE A 325 -21.32 8.03 -5.29
C PHE A 325 -21.00 8.21 -3.81
N ASP A 326 -21.90 7.78 -2.93
CA ASP A 326 -21.74 7.85 -1.48
C ASP A 326 -20.55 7.00 -1.01
N ARG A 327 -20.35 5.83 -1.62
CA ARG A 327 -19.23 4.95 -1.30
C ARG A 327 -17.88 5.61 -1.59
N ILE A 328 -17.72 6.15 -2.80
CA ILE A 328 -16.46 6.78 -3.21
C ILE A 328 -16.24 8.07 -2.43
N THR A 329 -17.30 8.85 -2.17
CA THR A 329 -17.22 10.03 -1.31
C THR A 329 -16.80 9.66 0.11
N THR A 330 -17.33 8.56 0.67
CA THR A 330 -16.93 8.05 1.99
C THR A 330 -15.46 7.61 2.00
N ALA A 331 -15.00 6.92 0.95
CA ALA A 331 -13.60 6.54 0.81
C ALA A 331 -12.69 7.79 0.73
N GLN A 332 -13.10 8.83 0.00
CA GLN A 332 -12.40 10.10 -0.10
C GLN A 332 -12.33 10.84 1.25
N GLN A 333 -13.43 10.87 2.01
CA GLN A 333 -13.47 11.46 3.35
C GLN A 333 -12.56 10.72 4.33
N ARG A 334 -12.57 9.38 4.32
CA ARG A 334 -11.66 8.56 5.14
C ARG A 334 -10.20 8.84 4.79
N SER A 335 -9.89 8.91 3.50
CA SER A 335 -8.56 9.26 2.99
C SER A 335 -8.13 10.66 3.46
N GLY A 336 -9.04 11.64 3.39
CA GLY A 336 -8.80 13.01 3.88
C GLY A 336 -8.57 13.08 5.39
N GLY A 337 -9.30 12.29 6.18
CA GLY A 337 -9.08 12.18 7.62
C GLY A 337 -7.70 11.62 7.96
N ILE A 338 -7.25 10.60 7.24
CA ILE A 338 -5.89 10.03 7.40
C ILE A 338 -4.83 11.05 6.99
N ALA A 339 -5.01 11.75 5.86
CA ALA A 339 -4.09 12.79 5.42
C ALA A 339 -3.94 13.90 6.46
N ALA A 340 -5.06 14.41 7.01
CA ALA A 340 -5.03 15.41 8.08
C ALA A 340 -4.34 14.90 9.34
N GLN A 341 -4.56 13.63 9.72
CA GLN A 341 -3.89 13.01 10.85
C GLN A 341 -2.37 12.89 10.63
N VAL A 342 -1.95 12.54 9.42
CA VAL A 342 -0.54 12.50 9.03
C VAL A 342 0.09 13.89 9.09
N ASP A 343 -0.61 14.93 8.64
CA ASP A 343 -0.11 16.31 8.69
C ASP A 343 0.06 16.80 10.14
N ILE A 344 -0.94 16.54 11.00
CA ILE A 344 -0.85 16.85 12.45
C ILE A 344 0.34 16.12 13.08
N SER A 345 0.50 14.83 12.78
CA SER A 345 1.62 14.03 13.29
C SER A 345 2.97 14.56 12.79
N LYS A 346 3.06 14.94 11.52
CA LYS A 346 4.27 15.50 10.90
C LYS A 346 4.69 16.81 11.55
N GLU A 347 3.73 17.70 11.86
CA GLU A 347 4.00 18.94 12.58
C GLU A 347 4.51 18.65 14.00
N ALA A 348 3.80 17.83 14.76
CA ALA A 348 4.17 17.47 16.13
C ALA A 348 5.56 16.81 16.20
N MET A 349 5.86 15.88 15.30
CA MET A 349 7.16 15.21 15.24
C MET A 349 8.26 16.10 14.72
N GLY A 350 7.94 17.08 13.88
CA GLY A 350 8.87 18.15 13.49
C GLY A 350 9.36 18.93 14.72
N THR A 351 8.42 19.37 15.58
CA THR A 351 8.75 20.06 16.83
C THR A 351 9.58 19.17 17.75
N ILE A 352 9.13 17.95 18.03
CA ILE A 352 9.87 17.00 18.90
C ILE A 352 11.27 16.75 18.34
N GLY A 353 11.42 16.55 17.03
CA GLY A 353 12.71 16.35 16.39
C GLY A 353 13.66 17.52 16.58
N THR A 354 13.16 18.76 16.44
CA THR A 354 13.99 19.96 16.68
C THR A 354 14.42 20.10 18.15
N GLU A 355 13.53 19.83 19.10
CA GLU A 355 13.85 19.87 20.53
C GLU A 355 14.86 18.79 20.93
N MET A 356 14.71 17.59 20.37
CA MET A 356 15.63 16.48 20.57
C MET A 356 17.01 16.78 19.99
N ALA A 357 17.07 17.34 18.78
CA ALA A 357 18.32 17.78 18.16
C ALA A 357 19.00 18.88 18.98
N ALA A 358 18.23 19.86 19.47
CA ALA A 358 18.74 20.91 20.34
C ALA A 358 19.28 20.35 21.67
N THR A 359 18.57 19.40 22.29
CA THR A 359 19.00 18.72 23.52
C THR A 359 20.28 17.90 23.29
N ALA A 360 20.36 17.18 22.16
CA ALA A 360 21.54 16.42 21.80
C ALA A 360 22.75 17.34 21.57
N SER A 361 22.55 18.46 20.86
CA SER A 361 23.60 19.44 20.62
C SER A 361 24.10 20.08 21.91
N ALA A 362 23.19 20.53 22.79
CA ALA A 362 23.55 21.09 24.09
C ALA A 362 24.32 20.10 24.99
N LEU A 363 24.09 18.80 24.83
CA LEU A 363 24.73 17.77 25.64
C LEU A 363 26.05 17.26 25.05
N LEU A 364 26.15 17.14 23.73
CA LEU A 364 27.24 16.44 23.05
C LEU A 364 28.15 17.34 22.22
N ASP A 365 27.68 18.48 21.74
CA ASP A 365 28.46 19.33 20.84
C ASP A 365 29.37 20.27 21.63
N THR A 366 30.52 20.57 21.04
CA THR A 366 31.48 21.53 21.59
C THR A 366 31.12 22.93 21.13
N ASP A 367 31.09 23.90 22.05
CA ASP A 367 31.19 25.31 21.70
C ASP A 367 32.59 25.58 21.11
N LEU A 368 32.65 25.65 19.78
CA LEU A 368 33.90 25.84 19.05
C LEU A 368 34.59 27.16 19.42
N ALA A 369 33.85 28.22 19.72
CA ALA A 369 34.45 29.50 20.09
C ALA A 369 35.16 29.41 21.44
N ALA A 370 34.49 28.83 22.44
CA ALA A 370 35.09 28.58 23.75
C ALA A 370 36.28 27.60 23.67
N ALA A 371 36.16 26.53 22.87
CA ALA A 371 37.21 25.54 22.69
C ALA A 371 38.45 26.11 22.00
N THR A 372 38.28 26.94 20.96
CA THR A 372 39.40 27.64 20.29
C THR A 372 40.11 28.59 21.26
N ALA A 373 39.37 29.36 22.06
CA ALA A 373 39.97 30.24 23.06
C ALA A 373 40.76 29.46 24.12
N ALA A 374 40.23 28.33 24.60
CA ALA A 374 40.92 27.45 25.54
C ALA A 374 42.17 26.80 24.93
N TYR A 375 42.09 26.36 23.67
CA TYR A 375 43.24 25.83 22.93
C TYR A 375 44.38 26.85 22.83
N THR A 376 44.07 28.09 22.40
CA THR A 376 45.06 29.17 22.32
C THR A 376 45.68 29.46 23.68
N ARG A 377 44.89 29.45 24.76
CA ARG A 377 45.40 29.61 26.13
C ARG A 377 46.36 28.50 26.52
N SER A 378 46.00 27.22 26.31
CA SER A 378 46.87 26.08 26.61
C SER A 378 48.17 26.10 25.80
N GLN A 379 48.10 26.50 24.53
CA GLN A 379 49.29 26.63 23.68
C GLN A 379 50.20 27.78 24.12
N THR A 380 49.63 28.90 24.56
CA THR A 380 50.39 30.01 25.14
C THR A 380 51.08 29.60 26.45
N LEU A 381 50.38 28.86 27.32
CA LEU A 381 50.95 28.33 28.56
C LEU A 381 52.06 27.31 28.29
N LEU A 382 51.91 26.45 27.28
CA LEU A 382 52.93 25.51 26.86
C LEU A 382 54.20 26.23 26.40
N ASN A 383 54.07 27.26 25.55
CA ASN A 383 55.20 28.08 25.10
C ASN A 383 55.88 28.80 26.28
N ALA A 384 55.10 29.31 27.23
CA ALA A 384 55.62 29.95 28.43
C ALA A 384 56.37 28.96 29.33
N ALA A 385 55.82 27.75 29.54
CA ALA A 385 56.46 26.69 30.32
C ALA A 385 57.78 26.23 29.68
N GLN A 386 57.83 26.10 28.35
CA GLN A 386 59.07 25.79 27.61
C GLN A 386 60.13 26.89 27.79
N ALA A 387 59.73 28.17 27.72
CA ALA A 387 60.64 29.29 27.93
C ALA A 387 61.17 29.36 29.39
N MET A 388 60.32 29.11 30.39
CA MET A 388 60.74 29.04 31.79
C MET A 388 61.67 27.86 32.07
N PHE A 389 61.38 26.70 31.48
CA PHE A 389 62.23 25.52 31.58
C PHE A 389 63.62 25.75 30.97
N ALA A 390 63.69 26.36 29.79
CA ALA A 390 64.95 26.74 29.16
C ALA A 390 65.78 27.72 30.03
N ARG A 391 65.12 28.71 30.65
CA ARG A 391 65.76 29.64 31.59
C ARG A 391 66.26 28.95 32.87
N LEU A 392 65.49 28.02 33.43
CA LEU A 392 65.88 27.26 34.62
C LEU A 392 67.07 26.33 34.35
N GLN A 393 67.12 25.68 33.18
CA GLN A 393 68.27 24.88 32.76
C GLN A 393 69.54 25.73 32.68
N GLN A 394 69.48 26.90 32.04
CA GLN A 394 70.60 27.86 31.99
C GLN A 394 71.03 28.30 33.40
N SER A 395 70.10 28.69 34.27
CA SER A 395 70.40 29.11 35.66
C SER A 395 71.07 28.00 36.49
N SER A 396 70.66 26.73 36.32
CA SER A 396 71.22 25.62 37.09
C SER A 396 72.67 25.29 36.69
N LEU A 397 73.02 25.48 35.42
CA LEU A 397 74.37 25.30 34.88
C LEU A 397 75.34 26.35 35.44
N PHE A 398 74.89 27.60 35.57
CA PHE A 398 75.70 28.67 36.17
C PHE A 398 75.87 28.56 37.69
N SER A 399 75.06 27.75 38.39
CA SER A 399 75.27 27.47 39.82
C SER A 399 76.19 26.28 40.10
N LYS A 400 76.53 25.51 39.05
CA LYS A 400 77.42 24.34 39.12
C LYS A 400 78.83 24.62 38.59
N LEU A 401 79.05 25.75 37.93
CA LEU A 401 80.37 26.39 37.82
C LEU A 401 80.59 27.25 39.07
#